data_AF-A0A5M6D8M3-F1
#
_entry.id   AF-A0A5M6D8M3-F1
#
_cell.length_a   1.000
_cell.length_b   1.000
_cell.length_c   1.000
_cell.angle_alpha   90.00
_cell.angle_beta   90.00
_cell.angle_gamma   90.00
#
_symmetry.space_group_name_H-M   'P 1'
#
loop_
_entity.id
_entity.type
_entity.pdbx_description
1 polymer ?
#
loop_
_entity_poly.entity_id
_entity_poly.type
_entity_poly.pdbx_seq_one_letter_code
_entity_poly.pdbx_strand_id
1 'polypeptide(L)'
;MIHCPHLTPNNVCEVASGMAGCPAKVTPAACNACQNESNPRAINVVTIGMALVNKKRRKQDTRELHAMLRSYLPDRQPEPTTLKIADYRPGPGNELKKMLAWFARPSESCNCDTRADTMNDWGVEGCLQNIETITDWLLEEAEARGLPHGRFTRTIAKSLVTTAIRRFQRKFPDGAPEPDEDDHA
;
A
#
# COMPACT_ATOMS: atom_id res chain seq x y z
N MET A 1 -3.39 -11.97 32.50
CA MET A 1 -4.77 -11.52 32.78
C MET A 1 -4.75 -10.00 32.75
N ILE A 2 -5.59 -9.37 31.92
CA ILE A 2 -5.63 -7.90 31.81
C ILE A 2 -6.44 -7.37 32.99
N HIS A 3 -5.80 -6.64 33.89
CA HIS A 3 -6.48 -6.02 35.02
C HIS A 3 -6.65 -4.53 34.75
N CYS A 4 -7.87 -4.13 34.37
CA CYS A 4 -8.22 -2.76 34.08
C CYS A 4 -9.57 -2.43 34.73
N PRO A 5 -9.68 -1.37 35.54
CA PRO A 5 -10.95 -1.01 36.20
C PRO A 5 -12.02 -0.57 35.20
N HIS A 6 -11.62 -0.13 34.00
CA HIS A 6 -12.52 0.34 32.95
C HIS A 6 -12.91 -0.74 31.94
N LEU A 7 -12.45 -1.98 32.13
CA LEU A 7 -12.82 -3.11 31.28
C LEU A 7 -13.95 -3.90 31.94
N THR A 8 -15.14 -3.80 31.38
CA THR A 8 -16.31 -4.55 31.85
C THR A 8 -16.19 -6.05 31.51
N PRO A 9 -16.96 -6.93 32.18
CA PRO A 9 -17.01 -8.37 31.86
C PRO A 9 -17.40 -8.68 30.40
N ASN A 10 -18.08 -7.75 29.72
CA ASN A 10 -18.53 -7.91 28.33
C ASN A 10 -17.51 -7.39 27.29
N ASN A 11 -16.24 -7.23 27.68
CA ASN A 11 -15.17 -6.69 26.83
C ASN A 11 -15.49 -5.29 26.27
N VAL A 12 -16.16 -4.46 27.08
CA VAL A 12 -16.41 -3.04 26.76
C VAL A 12 -15.49 -2.16 27.59
N CYS A 13 -14.79 -1.24 26.93
CA CYS A 13 -13.93 -0.25 27.57
C CYS A 13 -14.71 1.02 27.87
N GLU A 14 -14.84 1.41 29.13
CA GLU A 14 -15.60 2.59 29.55
C GLU A 14 -14.98 3.89 29.07
N VAL A 15 -13.65 4.02 29.11
CA VAL A 15 -12.93 5.21 28.64
C VAL A 15 -13.18 5.45 27.15
N ALA A 16 -13.00 4.41 26.33
CA ALA A 16 -13.26 4.49 24.89
C ALA A 16 -14.75 4.71 24.59
N SER A 17 -15.64 4.13 25.40
CA SER A 17 -17.09 4.31 25.23
C SER A 17 -17.53 5.74 25.54
N GLY A 18 -16.94 6.37 26.56
CA GLY A 18 -17.20 7.76 26.92
C GLY A 18 -16.85 8.71 25.78
N MET A 19 -15.69 8.55 25.15
CA MET A 19 -15.30 9.35 23.99
C MET A 19 -16.14 9.03 22.74
N ALA A 20 -16.51 7.76 22.55
CA ALA A 20 -17.26 7.32 21.38
C ALA A 20 -18.76 7.66 21.46
N GLY A 21 -19.30 7.96 22.65
CA GLY A 21 -20.75 8.06 22.88
C GLY A 21 -21.51 6.76 22.60
N CYS A 22 -20.81 5.63 22.51
CA CYS A 22 -21.39 4.31 22.23
C CYS A 22 -20.53 3.19 22.82
N PRO A 23 -21.07 1.97 23.06
CA PRO A 23 -20.28 0.87 23.63
C PRO A 23 -19.09 0.49 22.75
N ALA A 24 -17.88 0.70 23.27
CA ALA A 24 -16.62 0.37 22.62
C ALA A 24 -16.20 -1.06 22.97
N LYS A 25 -16.50 -2.01 22.08
CA LYS A 25 -16.00 -3.39 22.22
C LYS A 25 -14.51 -3.42 21.91
N VAL A 26 -13.73 -4.09 22.75
CA VAL A 26 -12.26 -4.12 22.68
C VAL A 26 -11.71 -5.53 22.68
N THR A 27 -10.45 -5.66 22.28
CA THR A 27 -9.72 -6.94 22.27
C THR A 27 -8.63 -6.93 23.35
N PRO A 28 -8.18 -8.12 23.81
CA PRO A 28 -7.04 -8.20 24.72
C PRO A 28 -5.79 -7.47 24.21
N ALA A 29 -5.52 -7.55 22.90
CA ALA A 29 -4.40 -6.85 22.28
C ALA A 29 -4.49 -5.33 22.43
N ALA A 30 -5.68 -4.75 22.21
CA ALA A 30 -5.91 -3.31 22.39
C ALA A 30 -5.74 -2.90 23.87
N CYS A 31 -6.21 -3.72 24.81
CA CYS A 31 -6.02 -3.44 26.23
C CYS A 31 -4.56 -3.59 26.69
N ASN A 32 -3.79 -4.52 26.11
CA ASN A 32 -2.35 -4.63 26.38
C ASN A 32 -1.60 -3.41 25.83
N ALA A 33 -1.92 -2.97 24.60
CA ALA A 33 -1.33 -1.76 24.03
C ALA A 33 -1.63 -0.53 24.89
N CYS A 34 -2.86 -0.37 25.36
CA CYS A 34 -3.24 0.72 26.28
C CYS A 34 -2.47 0.66 27.61
N GLN A 35 -2.14 -0.52 28.14
CA GLN A 35 -1.34 -0.64 29.37
C GLN A 35 0.13 -0.27 29.17
N ASN A 36 0.64 -0.38 27.94
CA ASN A 36 2.02 -0.06 27.58
C ASN A 36 2.18 1.39 27.08
N GLU A 37 1.10 2.18 27.08
CA GLU A 37 1.16 3.60 26.74
C GLU A 37 1.70 4.45 27.88
N SER A 38 2.14 5.66 27.54
CA SER A 38 2.61 6.68 28.49
C SER A 38 1.56 7.06 29.53
N ASN A 39 0.27 7.03 29.17
CA ASN A 39 -0.86 7.28 30.05
C ASN A 39 -1.85 6.09 30.04
N PRO A 40 -1.54 5.00 30.76
CA PRO A 40 -2.27 3.75 30.63
C PRO A 40 -3.63 3.78 31.34
N ARG A 41 -4.61 3.05 30.81
CA ARG A 41 -5.99 2.95 31.33
C ARG A 41 -6.73 4.30 31.40
N ALA A 42 -6.28 5.29 30.64
CA ALA A 42 -6.87 6.62 30.54
C ALA A 42 -7.10 7.02 29.07
N ILE A 43 -7.43 8.29 28.82
CA ILE A 43 -7.45 8.83 27.45
C ILE A 43 -6.00 8.87 26.94
N ASN A 44 -5.73 8.07 25.91
CA ASN A 44 -4.46 7.91 25.22
C ASN A 44 -4.70 7.52 23.76
N VAL A 45 -3.64 7.43 22.95
CA VAL A 45 -3.75 7.12 21.51
C VAL A 45 -4.51 5.82 21.23
N VAL A 46 -4.34 4.80 22.08
CA VAL A 46 -5.00 3.50 21.92
C VAL A 46 -6.48 3.59 22.26
N THR A 47 -6.88 4.24 23.37
CA THR A 47 -8.29 4.38 23.74
C THR A 47 -9.06 5.28 22.78
N ILE A 48 -8.43 6.32 22.24
CA ILE A 48 -8.98 7.16 21.16
C ILE A 48 -9.15 6.33 19.88
N GLY A 49 -8.16 5.50 19.52
CA GLY A 49 -8.24 4.57 18.39
C GLY A 49 -9.38 3.54 18.54
N MET A 50 -9.57 2.99 19.75
CA MET A 50 -10.69 2.10 20.05
C MET A 50 -12.04 2.80 19.86
N ALA A 51 -12.17 4.06 20.30
CA ALA A 51 -13.37 4.87 20.12
C ALA A 51 -13.65 5.14 18.63
N LEU A 52 -12.62 5.49 17.84
CA LEU A 52 -12.70 5.74 16.40
C LEU A 52 -13.23 4.52 15.64
N VAL A 53 -12.63 3.34 15.85
CA VAL A 53 -13.06 2.10 15.18
C VAL A 53 -14.51 1.78 15.50
N ASN A 54 -14.92 1.96 16.76
CA ASN A 54 -16.28 1.67 17.20
C ASN A 54 -17.32 2.64 16.61
N LYS A 55 -17.02 3.94 16.50
CA LYS A 55 -17.88 4.90 15.79
C LYS A 55 -17.92 4.62 14.29
N LYS A 56 -16.77 4.38 13.65
CA LYS A 56 -16.68 4.12 12.20
C LYS A 56 -17.47 2.88 11.77
N ARG A 57 -17.40 1.79 12.54
CA ARG A 57 -18.21 0.57 12.29
C ARG A 57 -19.72 0.83 12.34
N ARG A 58 -20.15 1.88 13.04
CA ARG A 58 -21.55 2.31 13.16
C ARG A 58 -21.91 3.45 12.21
N LYS A 59 -21.01 3.84 11.30
CA LYS A 59 -21.18 4.96 10.36
C LYS A 59 -21.49 6.29 11.07
N GLN A 60 -20.89 6.52 12.25
CA GLN A 60 -21.07 7.75 13.03
C GLN A 60 -19.95 8.77 12.75
N ASP A 61 -20.21 10.05 13.05
CA ASP A 61 -19.24 11.14 12.91
C ASP A 61 -18.02 10.94 13.82
N THR A 62 -16.83 11.09 13.23
CA THR A 62 -15.54 10.86 13.90
C THR A 62 -14.65 12.09 13.96
N ARG A 63 -15.14 13.29 13.60
CA ARG A 63 -14.29 14.50 13.46
C ARG A 63 -13.63 14.89 14.77
N GLU A 64 -14.39 14.91 15.86
CA GLU A 64 -13.87 15.24 17.20
C GLU A 64 -12.81 14.25 17.69
N LEU A 65 -13.00 12.96 17.43
CA LEU A 65 -12.04 11.92 17.83
C LEU A 65 -10.73 12.04 17.03
N HIS A 66 -10.78 12.43 15.76
CA HIS A 66 -9.57 12.72 14.97
C HIS A 66 -8.86 13.99 15.44
N ALA A 67 -9.61 15.02 15.85
CA ALA A 67 -9.04 16.22 16.47
C ALA A 67 -8.33 15.87 17.79
N MET A 68 -8.97 15.05 18.64
CA MET A 68 -8.38 14.55 19.87
C MET A 68 -7.15 13.67 19.60
N LEU A 69 -7.19 12.75 18.63
CA LEU A 69 -6.04 11.90 18.32
C LEU A 69 -4.81 12.74 17.90
N ARG A 70 -5.02 13.81 17.12
CA ARG A 70 -3.93 14.71 16.71
C ARG A 70 -3.23 15.37 17.89
N SER A 71 -3.94 15.73 18.97
CA SER A 71 -3.29 16.33 20.15
C SER A 71 -2.46 15.33 20.95
N TYR A 72 -2.74 14.02 20.82
CA TYR A 72 -2.00 12.94 21.49
C TYR A 72 -0.88 12.34 20.63
N LEU A 73 -0.73 12.80 19.37
CA LEU A 73 0.37 12.46 18.48
C LEU A 73 1.16 13.74 18.12
N PRO A 74 1.80 14.42 19.10
CA PRO A 74 2.68 15.53 18.77
C PRO A 74 3.89 14.97 18.01
N ASP A 75 4.19 15.56 16.86
CA ASP A 75 5.28 15.17 15.96
C ASP A 75 5.23 13.71 15.49
N ARG A 76 4.26 13.41 14.63
CA ARG A 76 4.57 12.45 13.56
C ARG A 76 5.70 13.05 12.73
N GLN A 77 6.91 12.51 12.92
CA GLN A 77 7.92 12.46 11.85
C GLN A 77 7.16 12.18 10.55
N PRO A 78 7.41 12.93 9.45
CA PRO A 78 6.70 12.72 8.20
C PRO A 78 6.68 11.22 7.94
N GLU A 79 5.48 10.65 7.82
CA GLU A 79 5.26 9.23 7.65
C GLU A 79 6.32 8.71 6.66
N PRO A 80 7.04 7.60 6.95
CA PRO A 80 7.91 7.02 5.95
C PRO A 80 7.04 6.87 4.70
N THR A 81 7.49 7.48 3.59
CA THR A 81 6.77 7.60 2.31
C THR A 81 6.24 6.24 1.89
N THR A 82 5.10 5.87 2.44
CA THR A 82 4.28 4.78 1.97
C THR A 82 3.74 5.34 0.68
N LEU A 83 4.19 4.75 -0.44
CA LEU A 83 3.79 5.10 -1.79
C LEU A 83 2.30 5.45 -1.76
N LYS A 84 1.95 6.75 -1.91
CA LYS A 84 0.55 7.13 -1.88
C LYS A 84 -0.10 6.36 -3.03
N ILE A 85 -1.29 5.81 -2.79
CA ILE A 85 -2.05 5.15 -3.88
C ILE A 85 -2.28 6.16 -5.03
N ALA A 86 -2.35 7.45 -4.72
CA ALA A 86 -2.38 8.54 -5.70
C ALA A 86 -1.11 8.62 -6.57
N ASP A 87 0.07 8.24 -6.07
CA ASP A 87 1.32 8.21 -6.84
C ASP A 87 1.47 6.91 -7.65
N TYR A 88 0.57 5.93 -7.48
CA TYR A 88 0.60 4.68 -8.23
C TYR A 88 0.14 4.93 -9.67
N ARG A 89 1.09 4.96 -10.61
CA ARG A 89 0.83 5.04 -12.05
C ARG A 89 0.75 3.64 -12.65
N PRO A 90 -0.45 3.08 -12.88
CA PRO A 90 -0.57 1.79 -13.53
C PRO A 90 -0.11 1.88 -14.99
N GLY A 91 0.73 0.96 -15.45
CA GLY A 91 1.18 0.91 -16.83
C GLY A 91 1.64 -0.47 -17.32
N PRO A 92 2.08 -0.57 -18.58
CA PRO A 92 2.61 -1.81 -19.16
C PRO A 92 3.75 -2.43 -18.34
N GLY A 93 4.59 -1.61 -17.70
CA GLY A 93 5.67 -2.07 -16.84
C GLY A 93 5.17 -2.84 -15.60
N ASN A 94 4.08 -2.40 -14.98
CA ASN A 94 3.49 -3.16 -13.87
C ASN A 94 2.95 -4.53 -14.33
N GLU A 95 2.34 -4.61 -15.52
CA GLU A 95 1.86 -5.88 -16.08
C GLU A 95 3.03 -6.82 -16.37
N LEU A 96 4.13 -6.30 -16.90
CA LEU A 96 5.35 -7.07 -17.12
C LEU A 96 5.93 -7.58 -15.80
N LYS A 97 6.06 -6.71 -14.79
CA LYS A 97 6.55 -7.08 -13.45
C LYS A 97 5.71 -8.21 -12.83
N LYS A 98 4.37 -8.14 -12.92
CA LYS A 98 3.47 -9.22 -12.47
C LYS A 98 3.71 -10.52 -13.20
N MET A 99 3.93 -10.47 -14.52
CA MET A 99 4.21 -11.66 -15.33
C MET A 99 5.55 -12.32 -14.98
N LEU A 100 6.53 -11.53 -14.52
CA LEU A 100 7.86 -12.02 -14.14
C LEU A 100 7.95 -12.47 -12.67
N ALA A 101 7.06 -11.98 -11.81
CA ALA A 101 7.12 -12.17 -10.35
C ALA A 101 7.18 -13.64 -9.88
N TRP A 102 6.67 -14.60 -10.67
CA TRP A 102 6.68 -16.01 -10.30
C TRP A 102 8.03 -16.70 -10.48
N PHE A 103 8.97 -16.14 -11.26
CA PHE A 103 10.28 -16.76 -11.52
C PHE A 103 11.48 -15.80 -11.47
N ALA A 104 11.24 -14.48 -11.48
CA ALA A 104 12.27 -13.47 -11.37
C ALA A 104 11.92 -12.49 -10.24
N ARG A 105 12.37 -12.78 -9.02
CA ARG A 105 12.32 -11.80 -7.93
C ARG A 105 13.33 -10.67 -8.22
N PRO A 106 13.01 -9.40 -7.91
CA PRO A 106 13.99 -8.32 -7.97
C PRO A 106 15.18 -8.66 -7.05
N SER A 107 16.40 -8.49 -7.55
CA SER A 107 17.61 -8.41 -6.72
C SER A 107 17.87 -6.95 -6.37
N GLU A 108 18.66 -6.70 -5.32
CA GLU A 108 19.09 -5.34 -4.95
C GLU A 108 19.86 -4.62 -6.06
N SER A 109 20.45 -5.38 -6.98
CA SER A 109 21.19 -4.88 -8.15
C SER A 109 20.34 -4.70 -9.41
N CYS A 110 19.07 -5.09 -9.42
CA CYS A 110 18.24 -5.03 -10.63
C CYS A 110 17.67 -3.63 -10.85
N ASN A 111 17.80 -3.11 -12.07
CA ASN A 111 17.08 -1.89 -12.49
C ASN A 111 15.61 -2.16 -12.89
N CYS A 112 15.04 -3.28 -12.43
CA CYS A 112 13.73 -3.81 -12.79
C CYS A 112 12.62 -2.79 -12.52
N ASP A 113 12.68 -2.13 -11.35
CA ASP A 113 11.62 -1.24 -10.88
C ASP A 113 11.65 0.06 -11.67
N THR A 114 12.82 0.69 -11.79
CA THR A 114 13.02 1.88 -12.63
C THR A 114 12.60 1.64 -14.08
N ARG A 115 12.97 0.50 -14.67
CA ARG A 115 12.59 0.17 -16.05
C ARG A 115 11.08 -0.07 -16.21
N ALA A 116 10.45 -0.68 -15.22
CA ALA A 116 9.00 -0.83 -15.20
C ALA A 116 8.30 0.53 -15.08
N ASP A 117 8.83 1.45 -14.26
CA ASP A 117 8.29 2.80 -14.13
C ASP A 117 8.45 3.59 -15.43
N THR A 118 9.61 3.50 -16.10
CA THR A 118 9.80 4.06 -17.45
C THR A 118 8.76 3.54 -18.44
N MET A 119 8.49 2.22 -18.43
CA MET A 119 7.43 1.65 -19.28
C MET A 119 6.04 2.17 -18.92
N ASN A 120 5.76 2.42 -17.64
CA ASN A 120 4.49 2.98 -17.21
C ASN A 120 4.34 4.41 -17.70
N ASP A 121 5.38 5.23 -17.54
CA ASP A 121 5.40 6.63 -18.00
C ASP A 121 5.29 6.75 -19.53
N TRP A 122 5.88 5.81 -20.29
CA TRP A 122 5.74 5.75 -21.74
C TRP A 122 4.35 5.33 -22.22
N GLY A 123 3.55 4.68 -21.37
CA GLY A 123 2.26 4.12 -21.74
C GLY A 123 2.35 3.10 -22.89
N VAL A 124 1.20 2.82 -23.51
CA VAL A 124 1.10 1.82 -24.60
C VAL A 124 1.92 2.22 -25.82
N GLU A 125 1.74 3.45 -26.29
CA GLU A 125 2.37 3.93 -27.53
C GLU A 125 3.90 4.00 -27.40
N GLY A 126 4.41 4.59 -26.32
CA GLY A 126 5.84 4.68 -26.08
C GLY A 126 6.47 3.30 -25.91
N CYS A 127 5.79 2.35 -25.26
CA CYS A 127 6.28 0.96 -25.18
C CYS A 127 6.33 0.26 -26.55
N LEU A 128 5.38 0.53 -27.46
CA LEU A 128 5.40 -0.05 -28.81
C LEU A 128 6.56 0.51 -29.65
N GLN A 129 6.84 1.82 -29.53
CA GLN A 129 7.96 2.46 -30.22
C GLN A 129 9.32 2.00 -29.68
N ASN A 130 9.40 1.66 -28.38
CA ASN A 130 10.64 1.27 -27.69
C ASN A 130 10.73 -0.24 -27.40
N ILE A 131 10.01 -1.08 -28.16
CA ILE A 131 9.92 -2.52 -27.86
C ILE A 131 11.28 -3.23 -27.89
N GLU A 132 12.18 -2.83 -28.80
CA GLU A 132 13.52 -3.40 -28.89
C GLU A 132 14.37 -3.02 -27.66
N THR A 133 14.31 -1.77 -27.21
CA THR A 133 14.98 -1.30 -26.00
C THR A 133 14.53 -2.06 -24.75
N ILE A 134 13.22 -2.26 -24.58
CA ILE A 134 12.69 -3.04 -23.45
C ILE A 134 13.11 -4.51 -23.55
N THR A 135 13.16 -5.04 -24.77
CA THR A 135 13.62 -6.40 -25.03
C THR A 135 15.09 -6.57 -24.65
N ASP A 136 15.95 -5.59 -24.97
CA ASP A 136 17.36 -5.58 -24.58
C ASP A 136 17.51 -5.56 -23.06
N TRP A 137 16.74 -4.73 -22.36
CA TRP A 137 16.73 -4.70 -20.89
C TRP A 137 16.42 -6.07 -20.26
N LEU A 138 15.47 -6.82 -20.83
CA LEU A 138 15.14 -8.16 -20.34
C LEU A 138 16.25 -9.17 -20.61
N LEU A 139 16.95 -9.06 -21.74
CA LEU A 139 18.07 -9.93 -22.08
C LEU A 139 19.28 -9.65 -21.18
N GLU A 140 19.61 -8.37 -20.95
CA GLU A 140 20.67 -7.95 -20.02
C GLU A 140 20.44 -8.49 -18.62
N GLU A 141 19.21 -8.37 -18.10
CA GLU A 141 18.85 -8.89 -16.77
C GLU A 141 18.88 -10.41 -16.72
N ALA A 142 18.47 -11.08 -17.80
CA ALA A 142 18.54 -12.53 -17.87
C ALA A 142 19.99 -13.04 -17.86
N GLU A 143 20.88 -12.38 -18.60
CA GLU A 143 22.30 -12.67 -18.66
C GLU A 143 22.98 -12.41 -17.31
N ALA A 144 22.73 -11.26 -16.69
CA ALA A 144 23.25 -10.92 -15.36
C ALA A 144 22.85 -11.94 -14.29
N ARG A 145 21.71 -12.61 -14.47
CA ARG A 145 21.20 -13.66 -13.57
C ARG A 145 21.67 -15.06 -13.91
N GLY A 146 22.53 -15.22 -14.92
CA GLY A 146 23.04 -16.52 -15.36
C GLY A 146 21.96 -17.43 -15.93
N LEU A 147 20.86 -16.87 -16.47
CA LEU A 147 19.89 -17.68 -17.20
C LEU A 147 20.60 -18.26 -18.44
N PRO A 148 20.58 -19.60 -18.64
CA PRO A 148 21.40 -20.23 -19.67
C PRO A 148 21.14 -19.63 -21.06
N HIS A 149 22.21 -19.27 -21.78
CA HIS A 149 22.13 -18.85 -23.17
C HIS A 149 21.30 -19.88 -23.96
N GLY A 150 20.17 -19.42 -24.54
CA GLY A 150 19.23 -20.26 -25.30
C GLY A 150 17.88 -20.56 -24.62
N ARG A 151 17.74 -20.35 -23.30
CA ARG A 151 16.43 -20.52 -22.61
C ARG A 151 15.58 -19.24 -22.57
N PHE A 152 16.22 -18.08 -22.60
CA PHE A 152 15.56 -16.79 -22.68
C PHE A 152 16.03 -16.07 -23.95
N THR A 153 15.19 -16.11 -24.98
CA THR A 153 15.53 -15.58 -26.31
C THR A 153 14.90 -14.20 -26.52
N ARG A 154 15.43 -13.43 -27.48
CA ARG A 154 14.85 -12.15 -27.92
C ARG A 154 13.36 -12.28 -28.26
N THR A 155 12.98 -13.39 -28.92
CA THR A 155 11.58 -13.68 -29.26
C THR A 155 10.70 -13.84 -28.03
N ILE A 156 11.18 -14.56 -27.00
CA ILE A 156 10.45 -14.72 -25.73
C ILE A 156 10.32 -13.38 -25.02
N ALA A 157 11.42 -12.63 -24.90
CA ALA A 157 11.43 -11.30 -24.30
C ALA A 157 10.44 -10.36 -24.99
N LYS A 158 10.49 -10.24 -26.32
CA LYS A 158 9.55 -9.42 -27.11
C LYS A 158 8.10 -9.87 -26.95
N SER A 159 7.85 -11.18 -26.86
CA SER A 159 6.52 -11.73 -26.61
C SER A 159 5.99 -11.35 -25.22
N LEU A 160 6.84 -11.37 -24.19
CA LEU A 160 6.47 -10.93 -22.84
C LEU A 160 6.11 -9.44 -22.82
N VAL A 161 6.93 -8.59 -23.45
CA VAL A 161 6.66 -7.14 -23.54
C VAL A 161 5.34 -6.88 -24.26
N THR A 162 5.13 -7.50 -25.43
CA THR A 162 3.90 -7.37 -26.21
C THR A 162 2.68 -7.82 -25.41
N THR A 163 2.81 -8.91 -24.65
CA THR A 163 1.73 -9.43 -23.81
C THR A 163 1.43 -8.50 -22.64
N ALA A 164 2.44 -7.89 -22.01
CA ALA A 164 2.26 -6.91 -20.96
C ALA A 164 1.50 -5.67 -21.45
N ILE A 165 1.89 -5.14 -22.62
CA ILE A 165 1.19 -4.02 -23.28
C ILE A 165 -0.28 -4.38 -23.53
N ARG A 166 -0.56 -5.56 -24.12
CA ARG A 166 -1.92 -6.01 -24.39
C ARG A 166 -2.76 -6.21 -23.12
N ARG A 167 -2.16 -6.73 -22.04
CA ARG A 167 -2.84 -6.89 -20.75
C ARG A 167 -3.23 -5.55 -20.16
N PHE A 168 -2.32 -4.57 -20.22
CA PHE A 168 -2.59 -3.22 -19.78
C PHE A 168 -3.71 -2.57 -20.60
N GLN A 169 -3.59 -2.58 -21.93
CA GLN A 169 -4.58 -2.01 -22.84
C GLN A 169 -5.98 -2.64 -22.67
N ARG A 170 -6.06 -3.94 -22.42
CA ARG A 170 -7.34 -4.61 -22.15
C ARG A 170 -7.96 -4.16 -20.82
N LYS A 171 -7.13 -3.85 -19.82
CA LYS A 171 -7.59 -3.40 -18.50
C LYS A 171 -7.94 -1.92 -18.49
N PHE A 172 -7.26 -1.13 -19.30
CA PHE A 172 -7.34 0.32 -19.39
C PHE A 172 -7.44 0.75 -20.86
N PRO A 173 -8.61 0.54 -21.51
CA PRO A 173 -8.77 0.82 -22.95
C PRO A 173 -8.60 2.31 -23.28
N ASP A 174 -8.97 3.18 -22.35
CA ASP A 174 -8.90 4.65 -22.49
C ASP A 174 -7.64 5.26 -21.86
N GLY A 175 -6.70 4.42 -21.40
CA GLY A 175 -5.50 4.85 -20.67
C GLY A 175 -5.61 4.71 -19.15
N ALA A 176 -4.48 4.94 -18.46
CA ALA A 176 -4.44 4.92 -16.99
C ALA A 176 -5.31 6.06 -16.43
N PRO A 177 -6.01 5.86 -15.29
CA PRO A 177 -6.67 6.96 -14.61
C PRO A 177 -5.63 8.00 -14.18
N GLU A 178 -5.92 9.28 -14.43
CA GLU A 178 -5.17 10.40 -13.87
C GLU A 178 -5.19 10.29 -12.33
N PRO A 179 -4.08 10.59 -11.64
CA PRO A 179 -4.06 10.62 -10.19
C PRO A 179 -5.03 11.72 -9.70
N ASP A 180 -5.92 11.38 -8.77
CA ASP A 180 -6.91 12.32 -8.23
C ASP A 180 -6.21 13.56 -7.65
N GLU A 181 -6.43 14.75 -8.24
CA GLU A 181 -5.86 16.04 -7.80
C GLU A 181 -6.50 16.59 -6.49
N ASP A 182 -7.53 15.92 -5.96
CA ASP A 182 -8.49 16.48 -5.00
C ASP A 182 -8.18 16.27 -3.50
N ASP A 183 -6.95 15.92 -3.12
CA ASP A 183 -6.57 15.75 -1.69
C ASP A 183 -5.75 16.95 -1.12
N HIS A 184 -5.90 18.13 -1.72
CA HIS A 184 -5.36 19.40 -1.23
C HIS A 184 -6.43 20.35 -0.65
N ALA A 185 -7.37 19.83 0.15
CA ALA A 185 -8.37 20.64 0.86
C ALA A 185 -8.43 20.33 2.37
#